data_AF-A0A9E0VL64-F1
#
_entry.id   AF-A0A9E0VL64-F1
#
_cell.length_a   1.000
_cell.length_b   1.000
_cell.length_c   1.000
_cell.angle_alpha   90.00
_cell.angle_beta   90.00
_cell.angle_gamma   90.00
#
_symmetry.space_group_name_H-M   'P 1'
#
loop_
_entity.id
_entity.type
_entity.pdbx_description
1 polymer ?
#
loop_
_entity_poly.entity_id
_entity_poly.type
_entity_poly.pdbx_seq_one_letter_code
_entity_poly.pdbx_strand_id
1 'polypeptide(L)'
;MEIKSLGCTHVWFTGILEHATQSQCLSSNCVPDPPEIVKGIAGSPYAVKDYYDVAHYLADNHERRVEEFEELILRCHDTGLKVIIDFVPNHVSRVYKSDKNPGLVPDIGENENSTLPFSPKNDFYYIPGKHFKSPDETINHIYEEYPARATGNNCFTENPSLLDWYETVKLNYGVDFLNSGSKHFDPVPPLWDKMVDIISYWSGKGIDGFRCDMAEMVPPEFWKYLIDIIRIKFPEL
;
A
#
# COMPACT_ATOMS: atom_id res chain seq x y z
N MET A 1 17.94 8.80 -22.81
CA MET A 1 17.47 7.45 -22.47
C MET A 1 17.00 6.74 -23.74
N GLU A 2 17.51 5.55 -24.08
CA GLU A 2 17.19 4.85 -25.34
C GLU A 2 15.69 4.53 -25.50
N ILE A 3 14.96 4.38 -24.38
CA ILE A 3 13.52 4.12 -24.35
C ILE A 3 12.72 5.15 -25.14
N LYS A 4 13.08 6.44 -25.05
CA LYS A 4 12.37 7.50 -25.80
C LYS A 4 12.49 7.31 -27.32
N SER A 5 13.63 6.79 -27.78
CA SER A 5 13.89 6.57 -29.22
C SER A 5 12.99 5.49 -29.83
N LEU A 6 12.39 4.63 -28.99
CA LEU A 6 11.40 3.62 -29.38
C LEU A 6 10.00 4.21 -29.61
N GLY A 7 9.81 5.53 -29.44
CA GLY A 7 8.52 6.20 -29.55
C GLY A 7 7.67 6.16 -28.27
N CYS A 8 8.22 5.65 -27.17
CA CYS A 8 7.54 5.63 -25.88
C CYS A 8 7.25 7.05 -25.35
N THR A 9 6.09 7.21 -24.72
CA THR A 9 5.67 8.46 -24.06
C THR A 9 5.74 8.37 -22.54
N HIS A 10 5.63 7.16 -21.99
CA HIS A 10 5.63 6.89 -20.55
C HIS A 10 6.58 5.74 -20.24
N VAL A 11 7.08 5.72 -19.01
CA VAL A 11 7.73 4.57 -18.39
C VAL A 11 6.96 4.23 -17.13
N TRP A 12 6.60 2.96 -16.98
CA TRP A 12 5.98 2.44 -15.76
C TRP A 12 7.03 1.69 -14.95
N PHE A 13 7.36 2.23 -13.78
CA PHE A 13 8.20 1.55 -12.80
C PHE A 13 7.32 0.77 -11.83
N THR A 14 7.62 -0.53 -11.68
CA THR A 14 6.87 -1.45 -10.83
C THR A 14 7.62 -1.70 -9.53
N GLY A 15 6.89 -1.92 -8.43
CA GLY A 15 7.47 -2.29 -7.14
C GLY A 15 8.34 -1.20 -6.49
N ILE A 16 8.11 0.06 -6.84
CA ILE A 16 8.83 1.21 -6.28
C ILE A 16 8.53 1.39 -4.79
N LEU A 17 7.25 1.33 -4.41
CA LEU A 17 6.81 1.56 -3.03
C LEU A 17 7.44 0.54 -2.08
N GLU A 18 7.80 0.98 -0.88
CA GLU A 18 8.36 0.08 0.11
C GLU A 18 7.33 -0.97 0.52
N HIS A 19 7.70 -2.24 0.36
CA HIS A 19 6.85 -3.39 0.64
C HIS A 19 7.58 -4.38 1.55
N ALA A 20 6.80 -5.28 2.16
CA ALA A 20 7.35 -6.27 3.06
C ALA A 20 8.27 -7.26 2.32
N THR A 21 9.47 -7.47 2.86
CA THR A 21 10.54 -8.22 2.22
C THR A 21 11.47 -8.88 3.24
N GLN A 22 12.08 -10.00 2.86
CA GLN A 22 13.21 -10.61 3.56
C GLN A 22 14.56 -10.21 2.96
N SER A 23 14.55 -9.36 1.93
CA SER A 23 15.78 -8.95 1.26
C SER A 23 16.76 -8.32 2.25
N GLN A 24 18.05 -8.62 2.07
CA GLN A 24 19.09 -8.10 2.94
C GLN A 24 19.16 -6.58 2.80
N CYS A 25 19.03 -5.89 3.93
CA CYS A 25 19.15 -4.46 3.95
C CYS A 25 20.61 -4.01 3.73
N LEU A 26 20.80 -2.94 2.95
CA LEU A 26 22.10 -2.31 2.74
C LEU A 26 22.56 -1.47 3.94
N SER A 27 21.67 -1.22 4.91
CA SER A 27 21.93 -0.47 6.15
C SER A 27 21.71 -1.36 7.37
N SER A 28 22.50 -1.16 8.42
CA SER A 28 22.33 -1.85 9.71
C SER A 28 21.01 -1.52 10.42
N ASN A 29 20.31 -0.49 9.97
CA ASN A 29 19.10 0.02 10.61
C ASN A 29 17.81 -0.59 10.07
N CYS A 30 17.84 -1.33 8.96
CA CYS A 30 16.63 -1.96 8.43
C CYS A 30 16.71 -3.48 8.58
N VAL A 31 15.68 -4.01 9.23
CA VAL A 31 15.55 -5.40 9.62
C VAL A 31 14.62 -6.07 8.60
N PRO A 32 14.93 -7.29 8.12
CA PRO A 32 13.98 -8.09 7.37
C PRO A 32 12.64 -8.18 8.10
N ASP A 33 11.53 -8.19 7.36
CA ASP A 33 10.20 -8.35 7.97
C ASP A 33 10.04 -9.77 8.56
N PRO A 34 8.92 -10.16 9.15
CA PRO A 34 8.73 -11.54 9.58
C PRO A 34 8.51 -12.50 8.38
N PRO A 35 9.28 -13.59 8.24
CA PRO A 35 9.27 -14.44 7.05
C PRO A 35 7.92 -15.12 6.77
N GLU A 36 7.14 -15.45 7.80
CA GLU A 36 5.85 -16.12 7.70
C GLU A 36 4.72 -15.23 7.15
N ILE A 37 4.97 -13.93 6.97
CA ILE A 37 4.08 -12.97 6.28
C ILE A 37 4.77 -12.32 5.08
N VAL A 38 5.81 -12.95 4.54
CA VAL A 38 6.47 -12.52 3.30
C VAL A 38 6.47 -13.69 2.30
N LYS A 39 6.05 -13.42 1.06
CA LYS A 39 6.12 -14.42 -0.01
C LYS A 39 7.53 -14.51 -0.58
N GLY A 40 8.25 -15.56 -0.22
CA GLY A 40 9.64 -15.78 -0.65
C GLY A 40 10.61 -14.79 0.00
N ILE A 41 11.71 -14.48 -0.68
CA ILE A 41 12.72 -13.54 -0.16
C ILE A 41 12.38 -12.09 -0.53
N ALA A 42 12.12 -11.84 -1.81
CA ALA A 42 11.81 -10.50 -2.30
C ALA A 42 10.52 -9.94 -1.71
N GLY A 43 9.56 -10.81 -1.36
CA GLY A 43 8.22 -10.39 -0.99
C GLY A 43 7.36 -10.06 -2.21
N SER A 44 6.14 -9.60 -1.94
CA SER A 44 5.22 -9.14 -2.99
C SER A 44 5.31 -7.62 -3.08
N PRO A 45 5.55 -7.02 -4.26
CA PRO A 45 5.50 -5.56 -4.43
C PRO A 45 4.10 -4.98 -4.17
N TYR A 46 3.07 -5.84 -4.08
CA TYR A 46 1.69 -5.49 -3.75
C TYR A 46 1.39 -5.56 -2.25
N ALA A 47 2.32 -6.05 -1.42
CA ALA A 47 2.24 -5.99 0.04
C ALA A 47 2.98 -4.74 0.54
N VAL A 48 2.50 -3.55 0.15
CA VAL A 48 3.09 -2.25 0.52
C VAL A 48 3.10 -2.08 2.04
N LYS A 49 4.24 -1.71 2.62
CA LYS A 49 4.38 -1.45 4.06
C LYS A 49 4.61 0.02 4.41
N ASP A 50 5.08 0.82 3.45
CA ASP A 50 5.13 2.28 3.57
C ASP A 50 4.80 2.91 2.21
N TYR A 51 3.68 3.66 2.16
CA TYR A 51 3.27 4.36 0.93
C TYR A 51 4.11 5.58 0.60
N TYR A 52 4.85 6.13 1.57
CA TYR A 52 5.61 7.37 1.43
C TYR A 52 7.11 7.11 1.22
N ASP A 53 7.51 5.85 1.08
CA ASP A 53 8.90 5.44 0.93
C ASP A 53 9.12 4.52 -0.28
N VAL A 54 10.39 4.36 -0.65
CA VAL A 54 10.87 3.52 -1.75
C VAL A 54 11.48 2.23 -1.21
N ALA A 55 11.26 1.10 -1.89
CA ALA A 55 11.86 -0.17 -1.52
C ALA A 55 13.40 -0.04 -1.43
N HIS A 56 13.96 -0.32 -0.25
CA HIS A 56 15.34 0.02 0.08
C HIS A 56 16.40 -0.58 -0.86
N TYR A 57 16.13 -1.74 -1.47
CA TYR A 57 17.07 -2.43 -2.34
C TYR A 57 17.11 -1.85 -3.77
N LEU A 58 16.23 -0.90 -4.10
CA LEU A 58 16.23 -0.17 -5.37
C LEU A 58 17.16 1.05 -5.36
N ALA A 59 17.70 1.40 -4.20
CA ALA A 59 18.57 2.55 -4.00
C ALA A 59 20.01 2.12 -3.72
N ASP A 60 20.95 2.90 -4.22
CA ASP A 60 22.37 2.72 -3.92
C ASP A 60 22.68 3.20 -2.48
N ASN A 61 22.02 4.28 -2.04
CA ASN A 61 22.07 4.76 -0.67
C ASN A 61 20.69 4.65 -0.01
N HIS A 62 20.59 3.74 0.97
CA HIS A 62 19.37 3.52 1.75
C HIS A 62 18.74 4.83 2.26
N GLU A 63 19.53 5.71 2.87
CA GLU A 63 19.01 6.95 3.48
C GLU A 63 18.52 7.98 2.44
N ARG A 64 18.91 7.82 1.17
CA ARG A 64 18.56 8.73 0.06
C ARG A 64 17.61 8.12 -0.96
N ARG A 65 16.97 6.99 -0.64
CA ARG A 65 16.17 6.20 -1.59
C ARG A 65 15.03 6.97 -2.25
N VAL A 66 14.36 7.86 -1.52
CA VAL A 66 13.31 8.72 -2.07
C VAL A 66 13.93 9.77 -3.00
N GLU A 67 15.03 10.41 -2.58
CA GLU A 67 15.74 11.41 -3.37
C GLU A 67 16.33 10.82 -4.66
N GLU A 68 16.91 9.62 -4.60
CA GLU A 68 17.42 8.90 -5.77
C GLU A 68 16.30 8.56 -6.76
N PHE A 69 15.11 8.25 -6.25
CA PHE A 69 13.94 8.04 -7.11
C PHE A 69 13.44 9.36 -7.72
N GLU A 70 13.45 10.48 -6.98
CA GLU A 70 13.16 11.82 -7.54
C GLU A 70 14.16 12.20 -8.64
N GLU A 71 15.46 11.91 -8.46
CA GLU A 71 16.49 12.09 -9.49
C GLU A 71 16.21 11.22 -10.74
N LEU A 72 15.69 10.00 -10.57
CA LEU A 72 15.25 9.15 -11.69
C LEU A 72 14.04 9.76 -12.42
N ILE A 73 13.04 10.26 -11.70
CA ILE A 73 11.88 10.93 -12.27
C ILE A 73 12.32 12.12 -13.13
N LEU A 74 13.17 12.99 -12.59
CA LEU A 74 13.71 14.16 -13.30
C LEU A 74 14.42 13.75 -14.60
N ARG A 75 15.27 12.71 -14.55
CA ARG A 75 15.94 12.20 -15.77
C ARG A 75 14.94 11.67 -16.81
N CYS A 76 13.82 11.11 -16.40
CA CYS A 76 12.76 10.69 -17.34
C CYS A 76 12.14 11.91 -18.01
N HIS A 77 11.75 12.92 -17.21
CA HIS A 77 11.16 14.16 -17.71
C HIS A 77 12.09 14.95 -18.64
N ASP A 78 13.39 15.02 -18.33
CA ASP A 78 14.41 15.66 -19.19
C ASP A 78 14.50 15.02 -20.58
N THR A 79 14.04 13.77 -20.72
CA THR A 79 13.95 13.07 -22.01
C THR A 79 12.56 13.13 -22.64
N GLY A 80 11.62 13.85 -22.02
CA GLY A 80 10.22 13.94 -22.44
C GLY A 80 9.43 12.64 -22.24
N LEU A 81 9.85 11.79 -21.28
CA LEU A 81 9.08 10.63 -20.83
C LEU A 81 8.31 11.01 -19.57
N LYS A 82 7.05 10.59 -19.48
CA LYS A 82 6.22 10.65 -18.27
C LYS A 82 6.42 9.40 -17.41
N VAL A 83 6.22 9.50 -16.11
CA VAL A 83 6.47 8.42 -15.15
C VAL A 83 5.17 7.92 -14.52
N ILE A 84 4.97 6.60 -14.56
CA ILE A 84 3.86 5.90 -13.90
C ILE A 84 4.42 4.97 -12.83
N ILE A 85 3.74 4.89 -11.67
CA ILE A 85 4.00 3.90 -10.64
C ILE A 85 2.73 3.11 -10.26
N ASP A 86 2.91 1.99 -9.58
CA ASP A 86 1.80 1.25 -8.99
C ASP A 86 1.17 2.01 -7.79
N PHE A 87 -0.14 1.86 -7.65
CA PHE A 87 -0.91 2.23 -6.45
C PHE A 87 -1.76 1.03 -6.04
N VAL A 88 -1.69 0.61 -4.77
CA VAL A 88 -2.33 -0.62 -4.26
C VAL A 88 -3.48 -0.29 -3.30
N PRO A 89 -4.60 0.29 -3.77
CA PRO A 89 -5.65 0.79 -2.90
C PRO A 89 -6.36 -0.32 -2.10
N ASN A 90 -6.37 -1.56 -2.57
CA ASN A 90 -7.20 -2.60 -1.96
C ASN A 90 -6.66 -3.12 -0.62
N HIS A 91 -5.34 -3.13 -0.45
CA HIS A 91 -4.68 -3.82 0.66
C HIS A 91 -3.28 -3.26 0.91
N VAL A 92 -2.76 -3.57 2.10
CA VAL A 92 -1.37 -3.28 2.51
C VAL A 92 -0.75 -4.51 3.14
N SER A 93 0.55 -4.48 3.43
CA SER A 93 1.22 -5.48 4.24
C SER A 93 0.65 -5.56 5.65
N ARG A 94 0.74 -6.75 6.26
CA ARG A 94 0.49 -6.94 7.70
C ARG A 94 1.35 -6.07 8.61
N VAL A 95 2.55 -5.71 8.18
CA VAL A 95 3.47 -4.82 8.92
C VAL A 95 3.44 -3.38 8.42
N TYR A 96 2.36 -2.96 7.75
CA TYR A 96 2.25 -1.58 7.31
C TYR A 96 2.44 -0.60 8.47
N LYS A 97 3.41 0.30 8.30
CA LYS A 97 3.72 1.41 9.18
C LYS A 97 4.68 2.33 8.43
N SER A 98 4.28 3.56 8.24
CA SER A 98 5.11 4.56 7.58
C SER A 98 6.03 5.28 8.55
N ASP A 99 7.30 5.41 8.17
CA ASP A 99 8.24 6.32 8.82
C ASP A 99 8.52 7.59 7.99
N LYS A 100 8.04 7.62 6.75
CA LYS A 100 8.13 8.76 5.81
C LYS A 100 6.84 9.57 5.68
N ASN A 101 5.75 9.19 6.33
CA ASN A 101 4.50 9.94 6.30
C ASN A 101 4.75 11.41 6.75
N PRO A 102 4.39 12.42 5.93
CA PRO A 102 4.64 13.83 6.23
C PRO A 102 3.82 14.38 7.40
N GLY A 103 2.89 13.60 7.98
CA GLY A 103 2.08 13.99 9.13
C GLY A 103 0.91 14.91 8.79
N LEU A 104 0.52 15.00 7.51
CA LEU A 104 -0.68 15.74 7.07
C LEU A 104 -1.97 15.01 7.47
N VAL A 105 -1.92 13.68 7.51
CA VAL A 105 -2.98 12.77 7.94
C VAL A 105 -2.37 11.66 8.81
N PRO A 106 -3.14 11.07 9.76
CA PRO A 106 -2.68 9.89 10.50
C PRO A 106 -2.34 8.75 9.55
N ASP A 107 -1.39 7.90 9.92
CA ASP A 107 -1.02 6.76 9.10
C ASP A 107 -2.15 5.71 9.03
N ILE A 108 -2.10 4.82 8.03
CA ILE A 108 -3.09 3.74 7.89
C ILE A 108 -2.96 2.80 9.10
N GLY A 109 -4.09 2.51 9.76
CA GLY A 109 -4.11 1.71 10.99
C GLY A 109 -3.96 2.52 12.27
N GLU A 110 -3.92 3.85 12.19
CA GLU A 110 -4.05 4.72 13.37
C GLU A 110 -5.51 5.04 13.70
N ASN A 111 -5.80 5.17 15.01
CA ASN A 111 -7.11 5.50 15.56
C ASN A 111 -8.19 4.41 15.36
N GLU A 112 -7.74 3.16 15.27
CA GLU A 112 -8.59 1.99 15.06
C GLU A 112 -9.37 1.61 16.32
N ASN A 113 -10.60 1.15 16.14
CA ASN A 113 -11.32 0.39 17.15
C ASN A 113 -11.32 -1.09 16.79
N SER A 114 -10.27 -1.82 17.19
CA SER A 114 -10.08 -3.23 16.89
C SER A 114 -11.02 -4.19 17.64
N THR A 115 -11.84 -3.67 18.57
CA THR A 115 -12.87 -4.48 19.24
C THR A 115 -14.08 -4.76 18.34
N LEU A 116 -14.25 -3.98 17.27
CA LEU A 116 -15.32 -4.13 16.30
C LEU A 116 -14.79 -4.85 15.05
N PRO A 117 -15.51 -5.86 14.53
CA PRO A 117 -15.10 -6.52 13.30
C PRO A 117 -15.17 -5.59 12.07
N PHE A 118 -16.08 -4.60 12.12
CA PHE A 118 -16.22 -3.53 11.14
C PHE A 118 -16.58 -2.21 11.83
N SER A 119 -16.01 -1.12 11.32
CA SER A 119 -16.39 0.26 11.61
C SER A 119 -16.01 1.11 10.40
N PRO A 120 -16.88 1.99 9.86
CA PRO A 120 -16.50 2.87 8.75
C PRO A 120 -15.42 3.89 9.11
N LYS A 121 -15.04 3.98 10.39
CA LYS A 121 -13.92 4.81 10.88
C LYS A 121 -12.59 4.06 10.96
N ASN A 122 -12.62 2.73 10.90
CA ASN A 122 -11.40 1.91 10.89
C ASN A 122 -10.89 1.79 9.45
N ASP A 123 -9.58 1.76 9.27
CA ASP A 123 -8.92 1.45 8.00
C ASP A 123 -8.88 -0.05 7.72
N PHE A 124 -9.04 -0.90 8.74
CA PHE A 124 -9.01 -2.36 8.60
C PHE A 124 -10.29 -3.04 9.11
N TYR A 125 -10.50 -4.27 8.63
CA TYR A 125 -11.47 -5.21 9.19
C TYR A 125 -10.77 -6.12 10.19
N TYR A 126 -11.36 -6.27 11.37
CA TYR A 126 -10.81 -7.08 12.45
C TYR A 126 -11.59 -8.36 12.67
N ILE A 127 -10.93 -9.29 13.36
CA ILE A 127 -11.47 -10.55 13.83
C ILE A 127 -11.26 -10.54 15.35
N PRO A 128 -12.16 -9.89 16.11
CA PRO A 128 -11.95 -9.64 17.53
C PRO A 128 -11.74 -10.93 18.32
N GLY A 129 -10.79 -10.90 19.27
CA GLY A 129 -10.52 -12.04 20.15
C GLY A 129 -9.72 -13.18 19.51
N LYS A 130 -9.17 -12.98 18.30
CA LYS A 130 -8.40 -14.00 17.58
C LYS A 130 -6.98 -13.51 17.30
N HIS A 131 -6.00 -14.40 17.46
CA HIS A 131 -4.64 -14.20 16.95
C HIS A 131 -4.55 -14.68 15.52
N PHE A 132 -3.88 -13.91 14.67
CA PHE A 132 -3.54 -14.34 13.31
C PHE A 132 -2.69 -15.60 13.36
N LYS A 133 -2.90 -16.52 12.41
CA LYS A 133 -2.07 -17.70 12.22
C LYS A 133 -1.63 -17.74 10.77
N SER A 134 -0.33 -17.65 10.55
CA SER A 134 0.21 -17.81 9.21
C SER A 134 -0.07 -19.23 8.71
N PRO A 135 -0.50 -19.39 7.44
CA PRO A 135 -0.67 -20.70 6.83
C PRO A 135 0.63 -21.46 6.60
N ASP A 136 1.79 -20.79 6.65
CA ASP A 136 3.08 -21.43 6.44
C ASP A 136 3.64 -21.98 7.76
N GLU A 137 3.29 -23.23 8.06
CA GLU A 137 3.78 -23.95 9.25
C GLU A 137 5.26 -24.36 9.16
N THR A 138 5.92 -24.15 8.00
CA THR A 138 7.32 -24.58 7.80
C THR A 138 8.34 -23.54 8.28
N ILE A 139 7.89 -22.32 8.56
CA ILE A 139 8.70 -21.18 8.96
C ILE A 139 8.53 -20.95 10.46
N ASN A 140 9.55 -20.37 11.11
CA ASN A 140 9.44 -19.95 12.49
C ASN A 140 8.47 -18.75 12.63
N HIS A 141 7.47 -18.86 13.51
CA HIS A 141 6.47 -17.80 13.72
C HIS A 141 6.95 -16.84 14.80
N ILE A 142 7.30 -15.62 14.40
CA ILE A 142 7.76 -14.50 15.24
C ILE A 142 6.86 -13.26 15.16
N TYR A 143 5.95 -13.22 14.18
CA TYR A 143 4.97 -12.17 13.97
C TYR A 143 3.74 -12.40 14.85
N GLU A 144 3.39 -11.38 15.61
CA GLU A 144 2.20 -11.36 16.46
C GLU A 144 1.21 -10.32 15.94
N GLU A 145 -0.02 -10.75 15.69
CA GLU A 145 -1.12 -9.86 15.34
C GLU A 145 -2.37 -10.25 16.12
N TYR A 146 -2.80 -9.32 16.97
CA TYR A 146 -3.99 -9.45 17.77
C TYR A 146 -4.67 -8.07 17.95
N PRO A 147 -5.96 -7.94 17.64
CA PRO A 147 -6.79 -8.93 16.94
C PRO A 147 -6.34 -9.16 15.50
N ALA A 148 -6.59 -10.36 14.98
CA ALA A 148 -6.32 -10.70 13.58
C ALA A 148 -7.12 -9.79 12.64
N ARG A 149 -6.58 -9.53 11.45
CA ARG A 149 -7.19 -8.72 10.39
C ARG A 149 -7.43 -9.54 9.14
N ALA A 150 -8.52 -9.22 8.44
CA ALA A 150 -8.90 -9.88 7.19
C ALA A 150 -7.86 -9.63 6.09
N THR A 151 -7.65 -10.63 5.22
CA THR A 151 -6.69 -10.51 4.10
C THR A 151 -7.28 -9.76 2.91
N GLY A 152 -6.42 -9.22 2.04
CA GLY A 152 -6.82 -8.39 0.90
C GLY A 152 -7.82 -9.03 -0.08
N ASN A 153 -7.86 -10.36 -0.16
CA ASN A 153 -8.84 -11.12 -0.96
C ASN A 153 -10.14 -11.45 -0.21
N ASN A 154 -10.50 -10.69 0.82
CA ASN A 154 -11.70 -10.84 1.63
C ASN A 154 -11.77 -12.15 2.44
N CYS A 155 -10.63 -12.68 2.91
CA CYS A 155 -10.64 -13.80 3.86
C CYS A 155 -10.83 -13.26 5.30
N PHE A 156 -12.05 -13.40 5.83
CA PHE A 156 -12.44 -12.94 7.18
C PHE A 156 -12.27 -14.04 8.24
N THR A 157 -11.11 -14.70 8.27
CA THR A 157 -10.71 -15.65 9.32
C THR A 157 -9.28 -15.41 9.75
N GLU A 158 -8.97 -15.77 10.99
CA GLU A 158 -7.64 -15.66 11.58
C GLU A 158 -6.65 -16.67 11.02
N ASN A 159 -7.12 -17.70 10.30
CA ASN A 159 -6.30 -18.75 9.69
C ASN A 159 -6.51 -18.77 8.15
N PRO A 160 -6.03 -17.75 7.40
CA PRO A 160 -6.07 -17.81 5.94
C PRO A 160 -5.26 -19.00 5.42
N SER A 161 -5.54 -19.46 4.21
CA SER A 161 -4.82 -20.54 3.54
C SER A 161 -3.59 -20.05 2.78
N LEU A 162 -2.72 -20.96 2.34
CA LEU A 162 -1.58 -20.65 1.45
C LEU A 162 -2.01 -20.04 0.10
N LEU A 163 -3.28 -20.20 -0.30
CA LEU A 163 -3.84 -19.63 -1.53
C LEU A 163 -4.45 -18.24 -1.33
N ASP A 164 -4.61 -17.81 -0.07
CA ASP A 164 -5.06 -16.47 0.25
C ASP A 164 -3.90 -15.47 0.18
N TRP A 165 -4.23 -14.18 0.17
CA TRP A 165 -3.25 -13.11 0.26
C TRP A 165 -2.84 -12.92 1.73
N TYR A 166 -2.37 -14.00 2.36
CA TYR A 166 -2.09 -14.10 3.79
C TYR A 166 -1.07 -13.09 4.28
N GLU A 167 -0.22 -12.55 3.41
CA GLU A 167 0.78 -11.51 3.68
C GLU A 167 0.17 -10.09 3.73
N THR A 168 -1.11 -9.94 3.39
CA THR A 168 -1.79 -8.66 3.23
C THR A 168 -2.95 -8.47 4.20
N VAL A 169 -3.35 -7.21 4.37
CA VAL A 169 -4.50 -6.78 5.16
C VAL A 169 -5.44 -5.97 4.27
N LYS A 170 -6.73 -6.30 4.32
CA LYS A 170 -7.80 -5.62 3.58
C LYS A 170 -8.04 -4.21 4.12
N LEU A 171 -8.04 -3.25 3.20
CA LEU A 171 -8.42 -1.87 3.50
C LEU A 171 -9.94 -1.67 3.47
N ASN A 172 -10.43 -0.90 4.43
CA ASN A 172 -11.83 -0.64 4.68
C ASN A 172 -12.25 0.74 4.15
N TYR A 173 -12.89 0.74 2.98
CA TYR A 173 -13.45 1.95 2.37
C TYR A 173 -14.88 2.28 2.84
N GLY A 174 -15.34 1.69 3.94
CA GLY A 174 -16.71 1.87 4.46
C GLY A 174 -17.73 0.88 3.87
N VAL A 175 -17.28 -0.26 3.33
CA VAL A 175 -18.16 -1.33 2.83
C VAL A 175 -18.22 -2.46 3.83
N ASP A 176 -19.37 -2.71 4.44
CA ASP A 176 -19.54 -3.78 5.42
C ASP A 176 -19.78 -5.13 4.73
N PHE A 177 -18.69 -5.84 4.40
CA PHE A 177 -18.76 -7.17 3.80
C PHE A 177 -19.40 -8.22 4.72
N LEU A 178 -19.42 -8.01 6.04
CA LEU A 178 -20.06 -8.91 6.99
C LEU A 178 -21.58 -8.73 7.01
N ASN A 179 -22.07 -7.61 6.50
CA ASN A 179 -23.49 -7.30 6.37
C ASN A 179 -23.87 -7.03 4.91
N SER A 180 -23.67 -8.05 4.05
CA SER A 180 -24.07 -8.07 2.65
C SER A 180 -23.52 -6.91 1.78
N GLY A 181 -22.39 -6.31 2.19
CA GLY A 181 -21.78 -5.20 1.45
C GLY A 181 -22.48 -3.85 1.64
N SER A 182 -23.17 -3.65 2.77
CA SER A 182 -23.82 -2.35 3.07
C SER A 182 -22.78 -1.21 3.07
N LYS A 183 -23.17 -0.04 2.55
CA LYS A 183 -22.26 1.09 2.29
C LYS A 183 -22.43 2.19 3.33
N HIS A 184 -21.32 2.67 3.88
CA HIS A 184 -21.25 3.67 4.95
C HIS A 184 -20.28 4.78 4.54
N PHE A 185 -20.72 5.62 3.59
CA PHE A 185 -19.88 6.69 3.02
C PHE A 185 -20.22 8.09 3.54
N ASP A 186 -21.17 8.18 4.47
CA ASP A 186 -21.56 9.43 5.15
C ASP A 186 -21.55 9.21 6.69
N PRO A 187 -20.63 9.86 7.43
CA PRO A 187 -19.53 10.68 6.92
C PRO A 187 -18.52 9.88 6.09
N VAL A 188 -17.74 10.57 5.26
CA VAL A 188 -16.69 9.95 4.44
C VAL A 188 -15.69 9.20 5.34
N PRO A 189 -15.35 7.93 5.03
CA PRO A 189 -14.37 7.16 5.80
C PRO A 189 -13.00 7.85 5.82
N PRO A 190 -12.30 7.91 6.97
CA PRO A 190 -10.99 8.59 7.08
C PRO A 190 -9.93 8.07 6.11
N LEU A 191 -9.98 6.78 5.76
CA LEU A 191 -9.10 6.16 4.78
C LEU A 191 -9.08 6.91 3.44
N TRP A 192 -10.21 7.48 3.02
CA TRP A 192 -10.32 8.17 1.73
C TRP A 192 -9.39 9.39 1.67
N ASP A 193 -9.32 10.16 2.75
CA ASP A 193 -8.40 11.29 2.89
C ASP A 193 -6.94 10.84 2.91
N LYS A 194 -6.64 9.70 3.57
CA LYS A 194 -5.29 9.11 3.58
C LYS A 194 -4.82 8.74 2.18
N MET A 195 -5.71 8.14 1.39
CA MET A 195 -5.42 7.79 -0.01
C MET A 195 -5.24 9.01 -0.91
N VAL A 196 -6.03 10.08 -0.69
CA VAL A 196 -5.83 11.37 -1.37
C VAL A 196 -4.45 11.95 -1.04
N ASP A 197 -4.02 11.86 0.23
CA ASP A 197 -2.72 12.35 0.67
C ASP A 197 -1.57 11.57 0.02
N ILE A 198 -1.64 10.23 0.01
CA ILE A 198 -0.65 9.35 -0.65
C ILE A 198 -0.50 9.69 -2.14
N ILE A 199 -1.62 9.81 -2.87
CA ILE A 199 -1.59 10.17 -4.30
C ILE A 199 -1.04 11.59 -4.48
N SER A 200 -1.42 12.53 -3.60
CA SER A 200 -0.91 13.91 -3.64
C SER A 200 0.60 13.98 -3.39
N TYR A 201 1.12 13.16 -2.47
CA TYR A 201 2.54 13.10 -2.14
C TYR A 201 3.38 12.74 -3.37
N TRP A 202 3.05 11.64 -4.03
CA TRP A 202 3.78 11.20 -5.22
C TRP A 202 3.54 12.07 -6.45
N SER A 203 2.32 12.59 -6.64
CA SER A 203 2.05 13.57 -7.70
C SER A 203 2.90 14.83 -7.52
N GLY A 204 3.06 15.31 -6.28
CA GLY A 204 3.92 16.43 -5.93
C GLY A 204 5.42 16.19 -6.20
N LYS A 205 5.84 14.93 -6.25
CA LYS A 205 7.21 14.51 -6.61
C LYS A 205 7.42 14.28 -8.12
N GLY A 206 6.40 14.55 -8.93
CA GLY A 206 6.49 14.45 -10.40
C GLY A 206 6.04 13.12 -10.99
N ILE A 207 5.30 12.29 -10.24
CA ILE A 207 4.59 11.16 -10.86
C ILE A 207 3.47 11.68 -11.76
N ASP A 208 3.41 11.16 -13.00
CA ASP A 208 2.48 11.58 -14.05
C ASP A 208 1.27 10.65 -14.19
N GLY A 209 1.22 9.55 -13.42
CA GLY A 209 0.09 8.64 -13.44
C GLY A 209 0.27 7.45 -12.51
N PHE A 210 -0.83 6.78 -12.20
CA PHE A 210 -0.84 5.63 -11.31
C PHE A 210 -1.53 4.44 -11.98
N ARG A 211 -0.87 3.28 -11.96
CA ARG A 211 -1.51 2.01 -12.28
C ARG A 211 -2.14 1.48 -10.99
N CYS A 212 -3.47 1.41 -10.95
CA CYS A 212 -4.19 0.98 -9.76
C CYS A 212 -4.35 -0.55 -9.75
N ASP A 213 -3.80 -1.21 -8.74
CA ASP A 213 -3.95 -2.64 -8.50
C ASP A 213 -5.31 -2.97 -7.87
N MET A 214 -5.96 -4.05 -8.32
CA MET A 214 -7.26 -4.53 -7.82
C MET A 214 -8.32 -3.42 -7.73
N ALA A 215 -8.36 -2.53 -8.71
CA ALA A 215 -9.23 -1.35 -8.70
C ALA A 215 -10.74 -1.71 -8.62
N GLU A 216 -11.11 -2.89 -9.14
CA GLU A 216 -12.45 -3.45 -9.07
C GLU A 216 -12.90 -3.87 -7.66
N MET A 217 -11.96 -4.05 -6.74
CA MET A 217 -12.24 -4.40 -5.34
C MET A 217 -12.43 -3.17 -4.44
N VAL A 218 -12.32 -1.97 -5.02
CA VAL A 218 -12.43 -0.67 -4.34
C VAL A 218 -13.70 0.03 -4.85
N PRO A 219 -14.51 0.63 -3.95
CA PRO A 219 -15.81 1.18 -4.35
C PRO A 219 -15.67 2.33 -5.38
N PRO A 220 -16.53 2.39 -6.41
CA PRO A 220 -16.51 3.47 -7.41
C PRO A 220 -16.74 4.86 -6.80
N GLU A 221 -17.42 4.95 -5.66
CA GLU A 221 -17.63 6.20 -4.93
C GLU A 221 -16.31 6.79 -4.41
N PHE A 222 -15.39 5.93 -3.93
CA PHE A 222 -14.04 6.37 -3.56
C PHE A 222 -13.27 6.86 -4.79
N TRP A 223 -13.33 6.12 -5.91
CA TRP A 223 -12.65 6.53 -7.13
C TRP A 223 -13.12 7.89 -7.62
N LYS A 224 -14.43 8.15 -7.60
CA LYS A 224 -14.99 9.45 -7.91
C LYS A 224 -14.46 10.54 -6.97
N TYR A 225 -14.49 10.29 -5.66
CA TYR A 225 -14.00 11.22 -4.64
C TYR A 225 -12.53 11.58 -4.85
N LEU A 226 -11.67 10.56 -5.01
CA LEU A 226 -10.25 10.72 -5.27
C LEU A 226 -10.00 11.53 -6.54
N ILE A 227 -10.61 11.14 -7.66
CA ILE A 227 -10.41 11.78 -8.97
C ILE A 227 -10.86 13.25 -8.95
N ASP A 228 -12.01 13.55 -8.35
CA ASP A 228 -12.54 14.91 -8.27
C ASP A 228 -11.57 15.83 -7.53
N ILE A 229 -10.92 15.35 -6.46
CA ILE A 229 -9.93 16.14 -5.69
C ILE A 229 -8.60 16.23 -6.43
N ILE A 230 -8.07 15.09 -6.90
CA ILE A 230 -6.74 15.03 -7.49
C ILE A 230 -6.66 15.83 -8.79
N ARG A 231 -7.70 15.82 -9.64
CA ARG A 231 -7.72 16.62 -10.88
C ARG A 231 -7.74 18.13 -10.62
N ILE A 232 -8.24 18.57 -9.47
CA ILE A 232 -8.18 19.99 -9.09
C ILE A 232 -6.75 20.36 -8.67
N LYS A 233 -6.08 19.49 -7.91
CA LYS A 233 -4.72 19.73 -7.41
C LYS A 233 -3.64 19.53 -8.48
N PHE A 234 -3.81 18.54 -9.34
CA PHE A 234 -2.87 18.10 -10.37
C PHE A 234 -3.63 17.89 -11.70
N PRO A 235 -3.92 18.96 -12.47
CA PRO A 235 -4.76 18.87 -13.67
C PRO A 235 -4.15 18.06 -14.83
N GLU A 236 -2.84 17.86 -14.81
CA GLU A 236 -2.08 17.16 -15.85
C GLU A 236 -1.86 15.66 -15.57
N LEU A 237 -2.40 15.17 -14.43
CA LEU A 237 -2.41 13.76 -14.01
C LEU A 237 -3.54 12.97 -14.67
#